data_AF-A0A0C9M1F0-F1
#
_entry.id   AF-A0A0C9M1F0-F1
#
_cell.length_a   1.000
_cell.length_b   1.000
_cell.length_c   1.000
_cell.angle_alpha   90.00
_cell.angle_beta   90.00
_cell.angle_gamma   90.00
#
_symmetry.space_group_name_H-M   'P 1'
#
loop_
_entity.id
_entity.type
_entity.pdbx_description
1 polymer ?
#
loop_
_entity_poly.entity_id
_entity_poly.type
_entity_poly.pdbx_seq_one_letter_code
_entity_poly.pdbx_strand_id
1 'polypeptide(L)'
;MYPTTSFSATKALASSREKRQQHIYSSHFHSRSHNVTPLQLAKSVRSGIKLTTPTMPHLHAPPGRLITDPARSQELISRLVPARLDFNRQVQSQALGVIFGSVTAADVAAAVTHELSTNDEASRVIVTEEDVTFIDVKGDDGHSSTRVKSLGRFTVEIKVKGAEGPVTRTINVTSQEPEHKPLVE
;
A
#
# COMPACT_ATOMS: atom_id res chain seq x y z
N MET A 1 -64.30 -4.87 -2.90
CA MET A 1 -64.57 -6.10 -3.68
C MET A 1 -63.30 -6.44 -4.47
N TYR A 2 -62.68 -7.54 -4.04
CA TYR A 2 -61.54 -8.40 -4.48
C TYR A 2 -60.66 -8.10 -5.73
N PRO A 3 -59.46 -8.74 -5.88
CA PRO A 3 -58.85 -9.77 -5.02
C PRO A 3 -57.42 -9.49 -4.51
N THR A 4 -57.13 -10.18 -3.40
CA THR A 4 -55.82 -10.45 -2.82
C THR A 4 -55.18 -11.61 -3.56
N THR A 5 -53.92 -11.49 -3.99
CA THR A 5 -53.14 -12.61 -4.55
C THR A 5 -52.05 -12.99 -3.56
N SER A 6 -52.24 -14.14 -2.92
CA SER A 6 -51.24 -14.85 -2.15
C SER A 6 -50.25 -15.55 -3.09
N PHE A 7 -48.97 -15.53 -2.75
CA PHE A 7 -47.97 -16.44 -3.31
C PHE A 7 -47.25 -17.13 -2.16
N SER A 8 -47.53 -18.42 -2.01
CA SER A 8 -46.75 -19.35 -1.22
C SER A 8 -45.60 -19.89 -2.09
N ALA A 9 -44.40 -19.98 -1.54
CA ALA A 9 -43.35 -20.84 -2.09
C ALA A 9 -42.54 -21.48 -0.96
N THR A 10 -42.38 -22.78 -1.13
CA THR A 10 -41.96 -23.82 -0.20
C THR A 10 -40.45 -24.08 -0.26
N LYS A 11 -39.88 -24.42 0.91
CA LYS A 11 -38.98 -25.59 1.13
C LYS A 11 -37.56 -25.58 0.53
N ALA A 12 -36.55 -25.54 1.41
CA ALA A 12 -35.37 -26.44 1.41
C ALA A 12 -34.47 -26.05 2.62
N LEU A 13 -34.38 -26.89 3.66
CA LEU A 13 -33.49 -28.04 3.85
C LEU A 13 -32.08 -27.69 4.37
N ALA A 14 -31.85 -28.18 5.58
CA ALA A 14 -30.61 -28.79 6.09
C ALA A 14 -29.35 -27.93 6.21
N SER A 15 -29.00 -27.62 7.46
CA SER A 15 -27.59 -27.78 7.88
C SER A 15 -27.55 -28.27 9.33
N SER A 16 -27.30 -29.57 9.45
CA SER A 16 -27.01 -30.31 10.66
C SER A 16 -25.78 -31.14 10.36
N ARG A 17 -24.86 -31.19 11.34
CA ARG A 17 -23.56 -31.90 11.37
C ARG A 17 -22.41 -31.20 10.66
N GLU A 18 -21.44 -30.74 11.45
CA GLU A 18 -20.19 -31.49 11.60
C GLU A 18 -19.54 -31.10 12.94
N LYS A 19 -19.48 -32.08 13.86
CA LYS A 19 -18.66 -32.05 15.07
C LYS A 19 -17.26 -32.54 14.71
N ARG A 20 -16.28 -32.10 15.51
CA ARG A 20 -14.92 -32.68 15.71
C ARG A 20 -13.90 -32.40 14.60
N GLN A 21 -12.89 -31.61 14.95
CA GLN A 21 -11.57 -32.18 15.29
C GLN A 21 -10.69 -31.13 15.99
N GLN A 22 -10.28 -31.49 17.21
CA GLN A 22 -9.12 -30.93 17.89
C GLN A 22 -7.87 -31.59 17.32
N HIS A 23 -6.83 -30.84 17.00
CA HIS A 23 -5.43 -31.28 16.95
C HIS A 23 -4.59 -29.99 17.03
N ILE A 24 -4.20 -29.54 18.22
CA ILE A 24 -2.87 -29.78 18.83
C ILE A 24 -1.76 -29.77 17.78
N TYR A 25 -1.13 -28.60 17.60
CA TYR A 25 0.27 -28.53 17.21
C TYR A 25 1.03 -27.71 18.25
N SER A 26 1.72 -28.45 19.10
CA SER A 26 2.77 -27.99 20.00
C SER A 26 4.07 -27.94 19.22
N SER A 27 4.61 -26.75 18.98
CA SER A 27 5.94 -26.57 18.41
C SER A 27 6.93 -26.21 19.52
N HIS A 28 7.74 -27.20 19.90
CA HIS A 28 8.90 -27.08 20.78
C HIS A 28 9.98 -26.19 20.15
N PHE A 29 10.27 -25.05 20.76
CA PHE A 29 11.42 -24.22 20.42
C PHE A 29 12.62 -24.61 21.30
N HIS A 30 13.58 -25.33 20.73
CA HIS A 30 14.85 -25.64 21.38
C HIS A 30 15.78 -24.43 21.24
N SER A 31 15.95 -23.69 22.34
CA SER A 31 16.96 -22.63 22.45
C SER A 31 18.34 -23.27 22.61
N ARG A 32 19.17 -23.24 21.55
CA ARG A 32 20.54 -23.73 21.59
C ARG A 32 21.51 -22.56 21.70
N SER A 33 22.29 -22.65 22.77
CA SER A 33 23.19 -21.64 23.27
C SER A 33 24.56 -21.62 22.57
N HIS A 34 25.21 -20.46 22.69
CA HIS A 34 26.63 -20.13 22.59
C HIS A 34 27.37 -20.28 21.24
N ASN A 35 27.89 -19.15 20.78
CA ASN A 35 29.33 -19.03 20.52
C ASN A 35 29.76 -17.56 20.63
N VAL A 36 30.64 -17.28 21.60
CA VAL A 36 31.29 -15.99 21.82
C VAL A 36 32.73 -16.17 21.36
N THR A 37 33.15 -15.42 20.35
CA THR A 37 34.53 -15.45 19.84
C THR A 37 35.36 -14.41 20.59
N PRO A 38 36.49 -14.77 21.23
CA PRO A 38 37.42 -13.77 21.74
C PRO A 38 38.34 -13.30 20.61
N LEU A 39 38.22 -12.03 20.23
CA LEU A 39 39.23 -11.34 19.42
C LEU A 39 40.45 -11.05 20.30
N GLN A 40 41.53 -11.78 20.06
CA GLN A 40 42.87 -11.32 20.43
C GLN A 40 43.37 -10.35 19.37
N LEU A 41 43.81 -9.16 19.78
CA LEU A 41 44.73 -8.37 18.96
C LEU A 41 45.79 -7.70 19.83
N ALA A 42 47.02 -7.87 19.36
CA ALA A 42 48.27 -7.70 20.06
C ALA A 42 48.66 -6.24 20.32
N LYS A 43 49.50 -6.07 21.35
CA LYS A 43 50.30 -4.88 21.65
C LYS A 43 51.43 -4.73 20.61
N SER A 44 51.64 -3.53 20.04
CA SER A 44 52.97 -3.06 19.58
C SER A 44 52.92 -1.57 19.21
N VAL A 45 53.46 -0.66 20.04
CA VAL A 45 54.78 0.00 19.94
C VAL A 45 54.77 1.35 19.18
N ARG A 46 55.24 2.34 19.95
CA ARG A 46 55.64 3.74 19.70
C ARG A 46 55.99 4.15 18.26
N SER A 47 55.55 5.35 17.88
CA SER A 47 56.38 6.33 17.17
C SER A 47 55.76 7.72 17.27
N GLY A 48 56.56 8.71 17.67
CA GLY A 48 56.13 10.10 17.81
C GLY A 48 55.84 10.74 16.46
N ILE A 49 54.71 11.43 16.38
CA ILE A 49 54.35 12.31 15.27
C ILE A 49 53.89 13.62 15.88
N LYS A 50 54.57 14.69 15.47
CA LYS A 50 54.31 16.07 15.85
C LYS A 50 52.85 16.42 15.55
N LEU A 51 52.15 16.99 16.54
CA LEU A 51 50.86 17.64 16.36
C LEU A 51 51.04 18.88 15.47
N THR A 52 50.99 18.69 14.16
CA THR A 52 50.58 19.76 13.25
C THR A 52 49.09 19.58 13.05
N THR A 53 48.30 20.51 13.56
CA THR A 53 46.86 20.59 13.33
C THR A 53 46.57 20.51 11.84
N PRO A 54 45.92 19.44 11.33
CA PRO A 54 45.34 19.50 10.00
C PRO A 54 44.19 20.50 10.08
N THR A 55 44.35 21.65 9.43
CA THR A 55 43.24 22.48 9.00
C THR A 55 42.33 21.58 8.17
N MET A 56 41.30 21.05 8.81
CA MET A 56 40.24 20.31 8.16
C MET A 56 39.67 21.23 7.09
N PRO A 57 39.63 20.84 5.80
CA PRO A 57 38.73 21.52 4.89
C PRO A 57 37.37 21.43 5.56
N HIS A 58 36.71 22.58 5.75
CA HIS A 58 35.34 22.63 6.23
C HIS A 58 34.58 21.50 5.55
N LEU A 59 34.21 20.47 6.32
CA LEU A 59 33.14 19.59 5.91
C LEU A 59 31.96 20.54 5.77
N HIS A 60 31.71 20.94 4.52
CA HIS A 60 30.37 21.30 4.11
C HIS A 60 29.54 20.09 4.54
N ALA A 61 28.91 20.18 5.71
CA ALA A 61 27.80 19.32 6.02
C ALA A 61 26.91 19.40 4.76
N PRO A 62 26.60 18.29 4.08
CA PRO A 62 25.72 18.35 2.94
C PRO A 62 24.46 19.10 3.39
N PRO A 63 24.08 20.19 2.70
CA PRO A 63 22.98 21.01 3.14
C PRO A 63 21.74 20.14 3.23
N GLY A 64 21.22 20.01 4.44
CA GLY A 64 19.87 19.55 4.70
C GLY A 64 19.59 18.14 4.20
N ARG A 65 19.33 17.24 5.14
CA ARG A 65 18.24 16.29 4.92
C ARG A 65 17.02 17.17 4.60
N LEU A 66 16.74 17.41 3.32
CA LEU A 66 15.61 18.21 2.86
C LEU A 66 14.37 17.37 3.14
N ILE A 67 13.98 17.36 4.40
CA ILE A 67 12.62 17.07 4.82
C ILE A 67 11.81 18.15 4.10
N THR A 68 11.25 17.79 2.96
CA THR A 68 10.35 18.65 2.21
C THR A 68 9.31 19.13 3.22
N ASP A 69 9.19 20.44 3.38
CA ASP A 69 8.23 21.04 4.30
C ASP A 69 6.86 20.33 4.13
N PRO A 70 6.17 19.91 5.20
CA PRO A 70 4.95 19.12 5.05
C PRO A 70 3.86 19.83 4.23
N ALA A 71 3.73 21.15 4.38
CA ALA A 71 2.79 21.94 3.57
C ALA A 71 3.23 21.98 2.11
N ARG A 72 4.55 22.09 1.86
CA ARG A 72 5.11 22.00 0.50
C ARG A 72 4.88 20.63 -0.13
N SER A 73 5.04 19.55 0.63
CA SER A 73 4.79 18.18 0.18
C SER A 73 3.32 18.00 -0.22
N GLN A 74 2.39 18.55 0.56
CA GLN A 74 0.97 18.53 0.24
C GLN A 74 0.68 19.31 -1.06
N GLU A 75 1.31 20.47 -1.25
CA GLU A 75 1.20 21.26 -2.49
C GLU A 75 1.71 20.48 -3.71
N LEU A 76 2.84 19.78 -3.58
CA LEU A 76 3.41 18.96 -4.65
C LEU A 76 2.48 17.81 -5.03
N ILE A 77 1.94 17.08 -4.06
CA ILE A 77 0.92 16.03 -4.32
C ILE A 77 -0.31 16.65 -4.98
N SER A 78 -0.76 17.81 -4.50
CA SER A 78 -1.95 18.47 -5.02
C SER A 78 -1.80 18.87 -6.50
N ARG A 79 -0.60 19.27 -6.91
CA ARG A 79 -0.32 19.73 -8.29
C ARG A 79 0.12 18.63 -9.24
N LEU A 80 0.96 17.71 -8.78
CA LEU A 80 1.62 16.74 -9.66
C LEU A 80 0.84 15.44 -9.78
N VAL A 81 0.14 15.02 -8.73
CA VAL A 81 -0.68 13.82 -8.78
C VAL A 81 -2.01 14.18 -9.45
N PRO A 82 -2.37 13.54 -10.58
CA PRO A 82 -3.62 13.78 -11.26
C PRO A 82 -4.81 13.63 -10.32
N ALA A 83 -5.85 14.44 -10.53
CA ALA A 83 -7.09 14.34 -9.75
C ALA A 83 -7.75 12.95 -9.84
N ARG A 84 -7.49 12.25 -10.95
CA ARG A 84 -7.96 10.89 -11.23
C ARG A 84 -6.79 9.95 -11.53
N LEU A 85 -6.74 8.81 -10.85
CA LEU A 85 -5.79 7.73 -11.10
C LEU A 85 -6.53 6.55 -11.72
N ASP A 86 -6.10 6.10 -12.90
CA ASP A 86 -6.73 5.00 -13.62
C ASP A 86 -5.97 3.69 -13.38
N PHE A 87 -6.71 2.63 -13.03
CA PHE A 87 -6.18 1.28 -12.83
C PHE A 87 -6.88 0.31 -13.76
N ASN A 88 -6.12 -0.27 -14.67
CA ASN A 88 -6.61 -1.30 -15.58
C ASN A 88 -6.46 -2.67 -14.92
N ARG A 89 -7.58 -3.36 -14.72
CA ARG A 89 -7.61 -4.69 -14.09
C ARG A 89 -8.37 -5.68 -14.95
N GLN A 90 -7.92 -6.93 -14.94
CA GLN A 90 -8.65 -8.01 -15.60
C GLN A 90 -9.94 -8.28 -14.83
N VAL A 91 -11.03 -8.47 -15.56
CA VAL A 91 -12.36 -8.68 -14.97
C VAL A 91 -12.60 -10.17 -14.77
N GLN A 92 -13.04 -10.57 -13.58
CA GLN A 92 -13.47 -11.95 -13.30
C GLN A 92 -14.87 -12.22 -13.81
N SER A 93 -15.78 -11.27 -13.61
CA SER A 93 -17.15 -11.34 -14.11
C SER A 93 -17.57 -9.98 -14.63
N GLN A 94 -17.71 -9.85 -15.95
CA GLN A 94 -18.18 -8.61 -16.58
C GLN A 94 -19.59 -8.24 -16.12
N ALA A 95 -20.47 -9.23 -15.94
CA ALA A 95 -21.85 -9.02 -15.50
C ALA A 95 -21.95 -8.45 -14.07
N LEU A 96 -20.99 -8.79 -13.20
CA LEU A 96 -20.96 -8.33 -11.81
C LEU A 96 -19.98 -7.18 -11.56
N GLY A 97 -19.20 -6.79 -12.58
CA GLY A 97 -18.14 -5.79 -12.44
C GLY A 97 -17.05 -6.19 -11.44
N VAL A 98 -16.85 -7.48 -11.18
CA VAL A 98 -15.86 -7.98 -10.21
C VAL A 98 -14.52 -8.18 -10.91
N ILE A 99 -13.44 -7.68 -10.33
CA ILE A 99 -12.08 -7.81 -10.88
C ILE A 99 -11.35 -9.05 -10.31
N PHE A 100 -10.40 -9.56 -11.08
CA PHE A 100 -9.40 -10.48 -10.54
C PHE A 100 -8.42 -9.69 -9.66
N GLY A 101 -8.25 -10.14 -8.40
CA GLY A 101 -7.41 -9.48 -7.41
C GLY A 101 -8.11 -8.30 -6.74
N SER A 102 -7.34 -7.30 -6.34
CA SER A 102 -7.86 -6.08 -5.73
C SER A 102 -6.95 -4.89 -6.01
N VAL A 103 -7.52 -3.68 -6.04
CA VAL A 103 -6.74 -2.45 -5.91
C VAL A 103 -6.64 -2.11 -4.43
N THR A 104 -5.43 -2.08 -3.91
CA THR A 104 -5.10 -1.87 -2.50
C THR A 104 -4.52 -0.48 -2.26
N ALA A 105 -4.40 -0.06 -1.01
CA ALA A 105 -3.73 1.18 -0.63
C ALA A 105 -2.27 1.21 -1.14
N ALA A 106 -1.58 0.07 -1.15
CA ALA A 106 -0.23 -0.06 -1.69
C ALA A 106 -0.16 0.23 -3.20
N ASP A 107 -1.14 -0.24 -3.99
CA ASP A 107 -1.19 0.07 -5.44
C ASP A 107 -1.35 1.58 -5.67
N VAL A 108 -2.17 2.24 -4.84
CA VAL A 108 -2.41 3.68 -4.90
C VAL A 108 -1.16 4.46 -4.50
N ALA A 109 -0.50 4.08 -3.41
CA ALA A 109 0.75 4.70 -2.97
C ALA A 109 1.84 4.55 -4.04
N ALA A 110 1.93 3.39 -4.70
CA ALA A 110 2.87 3.17 -5.80
C ALA A 110 2.57 4.07 -7.00
N ALA A 111 1.30 4.18 -7.42
CA ALA A 111 0.90 5.07 -8.50
C ALA A 111 1.20 6.56 -8.17
N VAL A 112 0.88 6.99 -6.95
CA VAL A 112 1.20 8.35 -6.48
C VAL A 112 2.71 8.60 -6.50
N THR A 113 3.50 7.65 -5.99
CA THR A 113 4.97 7.74 -5.98
C THR A 113 5.54 7.81 -7.40
N HIS A 114 4.96 7.07 -8.34
CA HIS A 114 5.32 7.13 -9.75
C HIS A 114 5.10 8.54 -10.32
N GLU A 115 3.95 9.17 -10.07
CA GLU A 115 3.69 10.54 -10.54
C GLU A 115 4.66 11.56 -9.92
N LEU A 116 4.94 11.43 -8.62
CA LEU A 116 5.89 12.32 -7.92
C LEU A 116 7.34 12.13 -8.38
N SER A 117 7.70 10.93 -8.85
CA SER A 117 9.06 10.63 -9.32
C SER A 117 9.49 11.44 -10.55
N THR A 118 8.52 12.02 -11.27
CA THR A 118 8.77 12.90 -12.44
C THR A 118 9.38 14.24 -12.06
N ASN A 119 9.39 14.60 -10.77
CA ASN A 119 9.90 15.87 -10.26
C ASN A 119 10.95 15.66 -9.15
N ASP A 120 12.10 16.31 -9.26
CA ASP A 120 13.22 16.15 -8.33
C ASP A 120 12.91 16.56 -6.87
N GLU A 121 12.01 17.52 -6.68
CA GLU A 121 11.56 17.94 -5.35
C GLU A 121 10.54 16.95 -4.79
N ALA A 122 9.56 16.57 -5.61
CA ALA A 122 8.46 15.69 -5.21
C ALA A 122 8.86 14.23 -5.02
N SER A 123 9.88 13.76 -5.74
CA SER A 123 10.46 12.41 -5.57
C SER A 123 10.99 12.13 -4.17
N ARG A 124 11.17 13.17 -3.34
CA ARG A 124 11.61 13.06 -1.94
C ARG A 124 10.46 12.83 -0.96
N VAL A 125 9.22 13.03 -1.42
CA VAL A 125 8.02 12.79 -0.62
C VAL A 125 7.78 11.28 -0.55
N ILE A 126 7.74 10.74 0.66
CA ILE A 126 7.47 9.32 0.90
C ILE A 126 5.99 9.18 1.20
N VAL A 127 5.28 8.40 0.38
CA VAL A 127 3.88 8.02 0.58
C VAL A 127 3.82 6.52 0.79
N THR A 128 3.30 6.07 1.94
CA THR A 128 3.12 4.63 2.22
C THR A 128 1.66 4.21 2.14
N GLU A 129 1.39 2.92 2.25
CA GLU A 129 0.02 2.40 2.31
C GLU A 129 -0.78 2.90 3.52
N GLU A 130 -0.10 3.21 4.64
CA GLU A 130 -0.73 3.73 5.85
C GLU A 130 -1.27 5.16 5.66
N ASP A 131 -0.67 5.89 4.72
CA ASP A 131 -1.03 7.26 4.39
C ASP A 131 -2.28 7.33 3.49
N VAL A 132 -2.72 6.20 2.90
CA VAL A 132 -3.84 6.14 1.96
C VAL A 132 -5.07 5.52 2.61
N THR A 133 -6.21 6.20 2.54
CA THR A 133 -7.49 5.72 3.08
C THR A 133 -8.60 5.77 2.04
N PHE A 134 -9.38 4.69 1.92
CA PHE A 134 -10.57 4.64 1.05
C PHE A 134 -11.79 5.17 1.80
N ILE A 135 -12.47 6.18 1.23
CA ILE A 135 -13.64 6.81 1.86
C ILE A 135 -14.94 6.10 1.47
N ASP A 136 -15.06 5.69 0.20
CA ASP A 136 -16.34 5.27 -0.41
C ASP A 136 -16.39 3.78 -0.77
N VAL A 137 -15.52 2.97 -0.17
CA VAL A 137 -15.46 1.54 -0.47
C VAL A 137 -16.19 0.76 0.63
N LYS A 138 -17.39 0.29 0.30
CA LYS A 138 -18.12 -0.66 1.14
C LYS A 138 -17.54 -2.06 0.96
N GLY A 139 -17.12 -2.67 2.06
CA GLY A 139 -16.71 -4.06 2.13
C GLY A 139 -17.89 -5.02 2.07
N ASP A 140 -17.57 -6.30 1.81
CA ASP A 140 -18.54 -7.41 1.73
C ASP A 140 -19.31 -7.60 3.07
N ASP A 141 -18.75 -7.10 4.17
CA ASP A 141 -19.26 -7.11 5.54
C ASP A 141 -20.01 -5.81 5.94
N GLY A 142 -20.14 -4.84 5.03
CA GLY A 142 -20.76 -3.55 5.28
C GLY A 142 -19.87 -2.54 6.01
N HIS A 143 -18.60 -2.87 6.28
CA HIS A 143 -17.61 -1.96 6.84
C HIS A 143 -16.76 -1.29 5.74
N SER A 144 -16.05 -0.21 6.08
CA SER A 144 -15.08 0.40 5.16
C SER A 144 -13.98 -0.59 4.79
N SER A 145 -13.84 -0.92 3.51
CA SER A 145 -12.80 -1.84 3.03
C SER A 145 -11.53 -1.08 2.66
N THR A 146 -10.37 -1.66 2.98
CA THR A 146 -9.05 -1.15 2.59
C THR A 146 -8.65 -1.52 1.16
N ARG A 147 -9.53 -2.23 0.44
CA ARG A 147 -9.28 -2.74 -0.92
C ARG A 147 -10.54 -2.74 -1.78
N VAL A 148 -10.34 -2.49 -3.06
CA VAL A 148 -11.39 -2.44 -4.09
C VAL A 148 -11.34 -3.71 -4.92
N LYS A 149 -12.46 -4.41 -5.03
CA LYS A 149 -12.62 -5.65 -5.84
C LYS A 149 -13.61 -5.49 -7.00
N SER A 150 -14.05 -4.26 -7.28
CA SER A 150 -15.03 -3.96 -8.32
C SER A 150 -14.54 -2.85 -9.24
N LEU A 151 -15.06 -2.86 -10.46
CA LEU A 151 -14.93 -1.77 -11.41
C LEU A 151 -15.72 -0.55 -10.92
N GLY A 152 -15.26 0.64 -11.29
CA GLY A 152 -15.95 1.88 -10.96
C GLY A 152 -15.02 2.98 -10.47
N ARG A 153 -15.62 4.00 -9.86
CA ARG A 153 -14.91 5.15 -9.32
C ARG A 153 -14.97 5.13 -7.81
N PHE A 154 -13.83 5.34 -7.17
CA PHE A 154 -13.66 5.28 -5.73
C PHE A 154 -12.90 6.51 -5.26
N THR A 155 -13.25 7.04 -4.10
CA THR A 155 -12.58 8.21 -3.53
C THR A 155 -11.59 7.77 -2.47
N VAL A 156 -10.37 8.31 -2.55
CA VAL A 156 -9.30 8.08 -1.57
C VAL A 156 -8.77 9.39 -1.01
N GLU A 157 -8.32 9.32 0.23
CA GLU A 157 -7.55 10.37 0.90
C GLU A 157 -6.10 9.93 1.00
N ILE A 158 -5.19 10.86 0.69
CA ILE A 158 -3.75 10.69 0.83
C ILE A 158 -3.31 11.68 1.91
N LYS A 159 -2.83 11.18 3.04
CA LYS A 159 -2.34 11.99 4.16
C LYS A 159 -0.83 12.17 4.01
N VAL A 160 -0.34 13.37 4.28
CA VAL A 160 1.10 13.63 4.34
C VAL A 160 1.48 13.84 5.79
N LYS A 161 2.51 13.14 6.26
CA LYS A 161 2.98 13.27 7.64
C LYS A 161 3.39 14.72 7.92
N GLY A 162 2.73 15.33 8.90
CA GLY A 162 2.98 16.72 9.31
C GLY A 162 2.21 17.79 8.53
N ALA A 163 1.42 17.43 7.52
CA ALA A 163 0.56 18.37 6.80
C ALA A 163 -0.78 18.57 7.54
N GLU A 164 -1.45 19.72 7.32
CA GLU A 164 -2.70 20.07 8.01
C GLU A 164 -3.90 19.23 7.57
N GLY A 165 -3.88 18.62 6.39
CA GLY A 165 -5.02 17.85 5.89
C GLY A 165 -4.70 16.83 4.80
N PRO A 166 -5.64 15.91 4.54
CA PRO A 166 -5.52 14.95 3.45
C PRO A 166 -5.73 15.62 2.08
N VAL A 167 -5.13 15.02 1.06
CA VAL A 167 -5.42 15.32 -0.35
C VAL A 167 -6.37 14.25 -0.88
N THR A 168 -7.55 14.66 -1.35
CA THR A 168 -8.54 13.74 -1.92
C THR A 168 -8.26 13.50 -3.41
N ARG A 169 -8.33 12.23 -3.83
CA ARG A 169 -8.19 11.79 -5.22
C ARG A 169 -9.24 10.76 -5.59
N THR A 170 -9.58 10.69 -6.87
CA THR A 170 -10.50 9.68 -7.40
C THR A 170 -9.71 8.58 -8.10
N ILE A 171 -9.96 7.35 -7.71
CA ILE A 171 -9.48 6.16 -8.40
C ILE A 171 -10.55 5.73 -9.37
N ASN A 172 -10.16 5.39 -10.59
CA ASN A 172 -11.05 4.78 -11.57
C ASN A 172 -10.49 3.41 -11.96
N VAL A 173 -11.24 2.36 -11.65
CA VAL A 173 -10.89 0.99 -11.99
C VAL A 173 -11.66 0.58 -13.24
N THR A 174 -10.92 0.35 -14.31
CA THR A 174 -11.44 -0.03 -15.63
C THR A 174 -11.05 -1.44 -16.00
N SER A 175 -11.90 -2.08 -16.80
CA SER A 175 -11.58 -3.38 -17.39
C SER A 175 -10.42 -3.23 -18.35
N GLN A 176 -9.40 -4.07 -18.22
CA GLN A 176 -8.46 -4.27 -19.29
C GLN A 176 -9.18 -5.01 -20.42
N GLU A 177 -9.33 -4.36 -21.57
CA GLU A 177 -9.79 -5.06 -22.77
C GLU A 177 -8.68 -6.05 -23.18
N PRO A 178 -8.97 -7.36 -23.27
CA PRO A 178 -8.00 -8.29 -23.83
C PRO A 178 -7.86 -7.94 -25.31
N GLU A 179 -6.65 -7.58 -25.77
CA GLU A 179 -6.37 -7.53 -27.21
C GLU A 179 -6.69 -8.90 -27.80
N HIS A 180 -7.88 -9.04 -28.38
CA HIS A 180 -8.24 -10.19 -29.19
C HIS A 180 -7.54 -10.03 -30.53
N LYS A 181 -6.25 -10.40 -30.59
CA LYS A 181 -5.51 -10.48 -31.86
C LYS A 181 -6.28 -11.44 -32.77
N PRO A 182 -6.90 -10.96 -33.87
CA PRO A 182 -7.62 -11.88 -34.75
C PRO A 182 -6.58 -12.85 -35.32
N LEU A 183 -6.83 -14.15 -35.14
CA LEU A 183 -6.14 -15.19 -35.88
C LEU A 183 -6.43 -14.92 -37.35
N VAL A 184 -5.41 -14.45 -38.06
CA VAL A 184 -5.41 -14.38 -39.52
C VAL A 184 -5.37 -15.84 -39.98
N GLU A 185 -6.44 -16.29 -40.61
CA GLU A 185 -6.57 -17.59 -41.28
C GLU A 185 -5.66 -17.68 -42.52
#